data_AF-A0A0A6URB9-F1
#
_entry.id   AF-A0A0A6URB9-F1
#
_cell.length_a   1.000
_cell.length_b   1.000
_cell.length_c   1.000
_cell.angle_alpha   90.00
_cell.angle_beta   90.00
_cell.angle_gamma   90.00
#
_symmetry.space_group_name_H-M   'P 1'
#
loop_
_entity.id
_entity.type
_entity.pdbx_description
1 polymer ?
#
loop_
_entity_poly.entity_id
_entity_poly.type
_entity_poly.pdbx_seq_one_letter_code
_entity_poly.pdbx_strand_id
1 'polypeptide(L)'
;MRVGELARRTGTTIRALRYYEQTGLVVPRRLGNGYRDYEPIAERQVARIRELMALGLTVEETRPFVESLANDDDVCAAAVATFRSTVTHLQARIGELTAQREALDARIDVAARGIVTGPPSIGSTPGGDPAARTGKPLPALEFYGTDGRPIRLHDLGPGRSIIFVYPLTGRPGVDLPRGLLEIHGARSQDSWLRDHHAELLAAGAARVYGLSAQSTGYQRELAYRLRLPYPLIPDPKLTLAAATGLPTRTAGDLTVYERLTLVVTDDLIEHVFHPIPDPASHALDLMRWLTQRRTAA
;
A
#
# COMPACT_ATOMS: atom_id res chain seq x y z
N MET A 1 -20.30 -40.91 13.52
CA MET A 1 -20.91 -39.60 13.20
C MET A 1 -21.48 -39.58 11.77
N ARG A 2 -22.62 -38.93 11.52
CA ARG A 2 -23.20 -38.80 10.16
C ARG A 2 -22.55 -37.66 9.35
N VAL A 3 -22.66 -37.68 8.02
CA VAL A 3 -22.09 -36.62 7.15
C VAL A 3 -22.59 -35.21 7.50
N GLY A 4 -23.88 -35.07 7.83
CA GLY A 4 -24.46 -33.76 8.21
C GLY A 4 -23.97 -33.28 9.59
N GLU A 5 -23.70 -34.21 10.50
CA GLU A 5 -23.12 -33.91 11.80
C GLU A 5 -21.64 -33.50 11.68
N LEU A 6 -20.86 -34.23 10.86
CA LEU A 6 -19.47 -33.86 10.54
C LEU A 6 -19.40 -32.49 9.87
N ALA A 7 -20.30 -32.20 8.94
CA ALA A 7 -20.38 -30.90 8.26
C ALA A 7 -20.59 -29.75 9.26
N ARG A 8 -21.55 -29.92 10.17
CA ARG A 8 -21.86 -28.93 11.20
C ARG A 8 -20.70 -28.72 12.16
N ARG A 9 -20.06 -29.80 12.63
CA ARG A 9 -18.98 -29.67 13.62
C ARG A 9 -17.68 -29.11 13.05
N THR A 10 -17.40 -29.35 11.77
CA THR A 10 -16.20 -28.84 11.07
C THR A 10 -16.46 -27.55 10.29
N GLY A 11 -17.70 -27.03 10.36
CA GLY A 11 -18.15 -25.83 9.63
C GLY A 11 -18.03 -25.93 8.11
N THR A 12 -17.93 -27.15 7.55
CA THR A 12 -17.78 -27.38 6.11
C THR A 12 -19.11 -27.74 5.46
N THR A 13 -19.15 -27.83 4.13
CA THR A 13 -20.36 -28.25 3.41
C THR A 13 -20.39 -29.75 3.21
N ILE A 14 -21.59 -30.34 3.14
CA ILE A 14 -21.76 -31.76 2.77
C ILE A 14 -21.14 -32.04 1.39
N ARG A 15 -21.18 -31.07 0.47
CA ARG A 15 -20.54 -31.17 -0.85
C ARG A 15 -19.02 -31.33 -0.73
N ALA A 16 -18.37 -30.53 0.12
CA ALA A 16 -16.94 -30.64 0.37
C ALA A 16 -16.58 -32.00 1.03
N LEU A 17 -17.37 -32.47 2.00
CA LEU A 17 -17.15 -33.79 2.60
C LEU A 17 -17.27 -34.94 1.59
N ARG A 18 -18.25 -34.87 0.69
CA ARG A 18 -18.38 -35.86 -0.40
C ARG A 18 -17.19 -35.81 -1.34
N TYR A 19 -16.65 -34.61 -1.60
CA TYR A 19 -15.44 -34.47 -2.39
C TYR A 19 -14.24 -35.10 -1.67
N TYR A 20 -14.06 -34.87 -0.37
CA TYR A 20 -12.99 -35.50 0.42
C TYR A 20 -13.14 -37.03 0.52
N GLU A 21 -14.38 -37.54 0.57
CA GLU A 21 -14.65 -38.98 0.48
C GLU A 21 -14.28 -39.53 -0.90
N GLN A 22 -14.62 -38.82 -1.98
CA GLN A 22 -14.30 -39.22 -3.34
C GLN A 22 -12.79 -39.23 -3.61
N THR A 23 -12.04 -38.29 -3.03
CA THR A 23 -10.58 -38.27 -3.09
C THR A 23 -9.94 -39.24 -2.10
N GLY A 24 -10.72 -39.90 -1.23
CA GLY A 24 -10.24 -40.87 -0.25
C GLY A 24 -9.53 -40.27 0.96
N LEU A 25 -9.61 -38.95 1.16
CA LEU A 25 -8.98 -38.25 2.29
C LEU A 25 -9.76 -38.41 3.59
N VAL A 26 -11.09 -38.58 3.49
CA VAL A 26 -11.98 -38.79 4.64
C VAL A 26 -12.89 -39.96 4.33
N VAL A 27 -12.54 -41.15 4.84
CA VAL A 27 -13.23 -42.39 4.51
C VAL A 27 -14.20 -42.78 5.63
N PRO A 28 -15.51 -42.92 5.35
CA PRO A 28 -16.46 -43.41 6.33
C PRO A 28 -16.42 -44.94 6.44
N ARG A 29 -16.67 -45.47 7.64
CA ARG A 29 -16.99 -46.88 7.84
C ARG A 29 -18.42 -47.16 7.40
N ARG A 30 -18.66 -48.31 6.78
CA ARG A 30 -20.01 -48.79 6.48
C ARG A 30 -20.53 -49.63 7.65
N LEU A 31 -21.70 -49.26 8.15
CA LEU A 31 -22.43 -50.04 9.15
C LEU A 31 -23.21 -51.19 8.48
N GLY A 32 -23.55 -52.24 9.24
CA GLY A 32 -24.30 -53.40 8.73
C GLY A 32 -25.69 -53.08 8.14
N ASN A 33 -26.22 -51.88 8.41
CA ASN A 33 -27.45 -51.33 7.85
C ASN A 33 -27.22 -50.43 6.61
N GLY A 34 -26.05 -50.47 5.97
CA GLY A 34 -25.73 -49.76 4.72
C GLY A 34 -25.39 -48.26 4.87
N TYR A 35 -25.39 -47.79 6.11
CA TYR A 35 -25.26 -46.39 6.48
C TYR A 35 -23.78 -45.99 6.69
N ARG A 36 -23.41 -44.76 6.30
CA ARG A 36 -22.05 -44.21 6.49
C ARG A 36 -21.85 -43.67 7.90
N ASP A 37 -20.75 -44.04 8.52
CA ASP A 37 -20.33 -43.61 9.86
C ASP A 37 -18.90 -43.09 9.83
N TYR A 38 -18.72 -41.79 10.07
CA TYR A 38 -17.40 -41.15 10.18
C TYR A 38 -16.90 -41.25 11.61
N GLU A 39 -15.65 -41.66 11.76
CA GLU A 39 -14.97 -41.74 13.05
C GLU A 39 -14.52 -40.36 13.54
N PRO A 40 -14.23 -40.18 14.84
CA PRO A 40 -13.78 -38.90 15.38
C PRO A 40 -12.54 -38.31 14.68
N ILE A 41 -11.64 -39.15 14.14
CA ILE A 41 -10.47 -38.71 13.38
C ILE A 41 -10.84 -37.91 12.12
N ALA A 42 -12.01 -38.18 11.51
CA ALA A 42 -12.50 -37.45 10.34
C ALA A 42 -12.64 -35.96 10.62
N GLU A 43 -12.93 -35.57 11.85
CA GLU A 43 -13.03 -34.17 12.25
C GLU A 43 -11.67 -33.46 12.18
N ARG A 44 -10.61 -34.11 12.68
CA ARG A 44 -9.22 -33.63 12.59
C ARG A 44 -8.73 -33.59 11.15
N GLN A 45 -9.05 -34.60 10.35
CA GLN A 45 -8.69 -34.65 8.92
C GLN A 45 -9.32 -33.48 8.16
N VAL A 46 -10.62 -33.25 8.34
CA VAL A 46 -11.32 -32.12 7.69
C VAL A 46 -10.77 -30.78 8.14
N ALA A 47 -10.50 -30.61 9.44
CA ALA A 47 -9.88 -29.38 9.95
C ALA A 47 -8.52 -29.12 9.30
N ARG A 48 -7.68 -30.17 9.17
CA ARG A 48 -6.36 -30.07 8.54
C ARG A 48 -6.44 -29.75 7.06
N ILE A 49 -7.34 -30.39 6.31
CA ILE A 49 -7.54 -30.09 4.88
C ILE A 49 -7.89 -28.61 4.71
N ARG A 50 -8.79 -28.07 5.53
CA ARG A 50 -9.21 -26.67 5.45
C ARG A 50 -8.08 -25.69 5.77
N GLU A 51 -7.28 -25.99 6.79
CA GLU A 51 -6.11 -25.19 7.16
C GLU A 51 -5.12 -25.13 5.98
N LEU A 52 -4.81 -26.26 5.36
CA LEU A 52 -3.89 -26.35 4.23
C LEU A 52 -4.44 -25.67 2.98
N MET A 53 -5.74 -25.81 2.71
CA MET A 53 -6.40 -25.09 1.62
C MET A 53 -6.34 -23.57 1.80
N ALA A 54 -6.43 -23.08 3.04
CA ALA A 54 -6.28 -21.65 3.32
C ALA A 54 -4.86 -21.13 3.03
N LEU A 55 -3.85 -22.01 3.01
CA LEU A 55 -2.48 -21.71 2.63
C LEU A 55 -2.22 -21.81 1.11
N GLY A 56 -3.25 -22.14 0.32
CA GLY A 56 -3.17 -22.24 -1.13
C GLY A 56 -2.88 -23.64 -1.68
N LEU A 57 -2.91 -24.67 -0.83
CA LEU A 57 -2.82 -26.06 -1.30
C LEU A 57 -4.16 -26.50 -1.89
N THR A 58 -4.11 -27.27 -2.97
CA THR A 58 -5.25 -28.02 -3.48
C THR A 58 -5.59 -29.17 -2.54
N VAL A 59 -6.82 -29.70 -2.65
CA VAL A 59 -7.27 -30.84 -1.83
C VAL A 59 -6.36 -32.05 -2.05
N GLU A 60 -5.91 -32.27 -3.28
CA GLU A 60 -5.03 -33.36 -3.68
C GLU A 60 -3.66 -33.24 -3.00
N GLU A 61 -3.10 -32.03 -2.92
CA GLU A 61 -1.83 -31.74 -2.24
C GLU A 61 -1.92 -31.89 -0.71
N THR A 62 -3.13 -31.88 -0.12
CA THR A 62 -3.27 -32.10 1.34
C THR A 62 -3.07 -33.56 1.75
N ARG A 63 -3.08 -34.50 0.81
CA ARG A 63 -3.03 -35.95 1.08
C ARG A 63 -1.90 -36.39 2.02
N PRO A 64 -0.62 -36.03 1.79
CA PRO A 64 0.48 -36.51 2.63
C PRO A 64 0.33 -36.09 4.11
N PHE A 65 -0.35 -34.97 4.36
CA PHE A 65 -0.58 -34.43 5.69
C PHE A 65 -1.76 -35.12 6.39
N VAL A 66 -2.80 -35.45 5.64
CA VAL A 66 -3.98 -36.16 6.15
C VAL A 66 -3.65 -37.62 6.46
N GLU A 67 -2.80 -38.24 5.64
CA GLU A 67 -2.32 -39.61 5.84
C GLU A 67 -1.36 -39.71 7.04
N SER A 68 -0.44 -38.75 7.23
CA SER A 68 0.41 -38.67 8.43
C SER A 68 -0.39 -38.56 9.73
N LEU A 69 -1.51 -37.81 9.73
CA LEU A 69 -2.41 -37.73 10.89
C LEU A 69 -3.12 -39.05 11.24
N ALA A 70 -3.28 -39.96 10.28
CA ALA A 70 -3.93 -41.25 10.50
C ALA A 70 -2.95 -42.30 11.05
N ASN A 71 -1.66 -42.15 10.78
CA ASN A 71 -0.63 -43.11 11.14
C ASN A 71 0.19 -42.72 12.38
N ASP A 72 -0.11 -41.58 13.03
CA ASP A 72 0.71 -40.97 14.10
C ASP A 72 2.21 -40.81 13.72
N ASP A 73 2.48 -40.67 12.42
CA ASP A 73 3.82 -40.47 11.88
C ASP A 73 4.21 -38.98 11.92
N ASP A 74 5.46 -38.71 12.25
CA ASP A 74 6.07 -37.37 12.17
C ASP A 74 5.98 -36.82 10.74
N VAL A 75 5.93 -35.48 10.59
CA VAL A 75 5.73 -34.81 9.29
C VAL A 75 6.73 -35.35 8.25
N CYS A 76 6.24 -36.16 7.32
CA CYS A 76 7.07 -36.82 6.32
C CYS A 76 7.78 -35.80 5.40
N ALA A 77 8.99 -36.12 4.93
CA ALA A 77 9.73 -35.29 3.96
C ALA A 77 8.88 -34.87 2.73
N ALA A 78 7.90 -35.70 2.34
CA ALA A 78 6.94 -35.41 1.28
C ALA A 78 6.01 -34.20 1.59
N ALA A 79 5.59 -34.05 2.84
CA ALA A 79 4.81 -32.91 3.30
C ALA A 79 5.63 -31.60 3.21
N VAL A 80 6.89 -31.63 3.65
CA VAL A 80 7.80 -30.47 3.52
C VAL A 80 8.05 -30.12 2.05
N ALA A 81 8.23 -31.11 1.18
CA ALA A 81 8.39 -30.88 -0.26
C ALA A 81 7.15 -30.20 -0.88
N THR A 82 5.96 -30.61 -0.47
CA THR A 82 4.69 -30.01 -0.94
C THR A 82 4.58 -28.54 -0.53
N PHE A 83 4.92 -28.20 0.72
CA PHE A 83 4.95 -26.80 1.16
C PHE A 83 5.96 -25.96 0.38
N ARG A 84 7.18 -26.49 0.15
CA ARG A 84 8.19 -25.79 -0.64
C ARG A 84 7.72 -25.53 -2.06
N SER A 85 7.09 -26.50 -2.71
CA SER A 85 6.50 -26.31 -4.05
C SER A 85 5.41 -25.25 -4.06
N THR A 86 4.54 -25.25 -3.04
CA THR A 86 3.46 -24.26 -2.90
C THR A 86 4.05 -22.84 -2.77
N VAL A 87 5.09 -22.67 -1.96
CA VAL A 87 5.82 -21.38 -1.85
C VAL A 87 6.38 -20.95 -3.20
N THR A 88 7.02 -21.85 -3.95
CA THR A 88 7.55 -21.54 -5.29
C THR A 88 6.45 -21.11 -6.26
N HIS A 89 5.31 -21.79 -6.26
CA HIS A 89 4.16 -21.44 -7.12
C HIS A 89 3.59 -20.06 -6.74
N LEU A 90 3.42 -19.78 -5.45
CA LEU A 90 2.98 -18.47 -4.97
C LEU A 90 3.96 -17.37 -5.37
N GLN A 91 5.27 -17.61 -5.25
CA GLN A 91 6.30 -16.66 -5.69
C GLN A 91 6.23 -16.38 -7.19
N ALA A 92 6.07 -17.42 -8.02
CA ALA A 92 5.88 -17.24 -9.46
C ALA A 92 4.63 -16.39 -9.78
N ARG A 93 3.51 -16.68 -9.10
CA ARG A 93 2.26 -15.93 -9.28
C ARG A 93 2.37 -14.47 -8.82
N ILE A 94 3.07 -14.22 -7.71
CA ILE A 94 3.39 -12.85 -7.25
C ILE A 94 4.22 -12.13 -8.31
N GLY A 95 5.19 -12.79 -8.92
CA GLY A 95 6.00 -12.26 -10.01
C GLY A 95 5.16 -11.85 -11.23
N GLU A 96 4.28 -12.73 -11.71
CA GLU A 96 3.36 -12.44 -12.82
C GLU A 96 2.44 -11.26 -12.52
N LEU A 97 1.81 -11.25 -11.34
CA LEU A 97 0.89 -10.18 -10.94
C LEU A 97 1.64 -8.85 -10.76
N THR A 98 2.88 -8.90 -10.27
CA THR A 98 3.75 -7.73 -10.17
C THR A 98 4.08 -7.17 -11.55
N ALA A 99 4.43 -8.03 -12.52
CA ALA A 99 4.72 -7.60 -13.89
C ALA A 99 3.48 -7.00 -14.58
N GLN A 100 2.31 -7.61 -14.42
CA GLN A 100 1.05 -7.06 -14.95
C GLN A 100 0.73 -5.69 -14.35
N ARG A 101 0.93 -5.55 -13.04
CA ARG A 101 0.76 -4.30 -12.30
C ARG A 101 1.70 -3.21 -12.83
N GLU A 102 2.98 -3.52 -13.02
CA GLU A 102 3.97 -2.58 -13.56
C GLU A 102 3.65 -2.15 -15.00
N ALA A 103 3.15 -3.06 -15.83
CA ALA A 103 2.71 -2.75 -17.19
C ALA A 103 1.50 -1.79 -17.20
N LEU A 104 0.58 -1.93 -16.24
CA LEU A 104 -0.53 -1.00 -16.07
C LEU A 104 -0.06 0.38 -15.59
N ASP A 105 0.86 0.44 -14.62
CA ASP A 105 1.43 1.71 -14.17
C ASP A 105 2.15 2.45 -15.29
N ALA A 106 2.91 1.75 -16.12
CA ALA A 106 3.58 2.36 -17.27
C ALA A 106 2.57 2.96 -18.26
N ARG A 107 1.42 2.29 -18.49
CA ARG A 107 0.34 2.82 -19.33
C ARG A 107 -0.32 4.04 -18.70
N ILE A 108 -0.55 4.02 -17.38
CA ILE A 108 -1.05 5.18 -16.64
C ILE A 108 -0.07 6.35 -16.76
N ASP A 109 1.22 6.14 -16.60
CA ASP A 109 2.23 7.20 -16.71
C ASP A 109 2.31 7.77 -18.14
N VAL A 110 2.12 6.95 -19.19
CA VAL A 110 2.00 7.43 -20.58
C VAL A 110 0.71 8.25 -20.77
N ALA A 111 -0.44 7.77 -20.30
CA ALA A 111 -1.70 8.50 -20.40
C ALA A 111 -1.67 9.81 -19.61
N ALA A 112 -1.10 9.76 -18.41
CA ALA A 112 -0.87 10.93 -17.56
C ALA A 112 0.02 11.93 -18.26
N ARG A 113 1.04 11.54 -19.03
CA ARG A 113 1.82 12.45 -19.89
C ARG A 113 0.99 13.11 -21.01
N GLY A 114 -0.03 12.44 -21.54
CA GLY A 114 -0.93 12.96 -22.59
C GLY A 114 -2.01 13.94 -22.12
N ILE A 115 -2.48 13.87 -20.87
CA ILE A 115 -3.59 14.71 -20.36
C ILE A 115 -3.09 16.04 -19.80
N VAL A 116 -2.35 16.83 -20.60
CA VAL A 116 -2.13 18.26 -20.32
C VAL A 116 -2.66 18.97 -21.55
N THR A 117 -3.94 19.35 -21.46
CA THR A 117 -4.52 20.33 -22.37
C THR A 117 -4.27 21.70 -21.77
N GLY A 118 -3.24 22.35 -22.29
CA GLY A 118 -2.80 23.69 -21.94
C GLY A 118 -1.27 23.74 -21.89
N PRO A 119 -0.60 24.66 -22.61
CA PRO A 119 0.85 24.77 -22.49
C PRO A 119 1.23 25.00 -21.02
N PRO A 120 2.36 24.45 -20.54
CA PRO A 120 2.93 24.96 -19.30
C PRO A 120 3.07 26.47 -19.49
N SER A 121 2.57 27.27 -18.55
CA SER A 121 2.84 28.69 -18.54
C SER A 121 4.36 28.86 -18.44
N ILE A 122 5.01 29.03 -19.58
CA ILE A 122 6.36 29.57 -19.72
C ILE A 122 6.24 30.98 -19.14
N GLY A 123 6.45 31.11 -17.83
CA GLY A 123 6.13 32.34 -17.11
C GLY A 123 6.02 32.22 -15.59
N SER A 124 6.06 31.02 -15.00
CA SER A 124 6.25 30.93 -13.55
C SER A 124 7.69 31.31 -13.22
N THR A 125 7.92 32.57 -12.89
CA THR A 125 9.17 33.03 -12.25
C THR A 125 9.56 32.04 -11.14
N PRO A 126 10.83 31.57 -11.08
CA PRO A 126 11.32 30.88 -9.91
C PRO A 126 11.17 31.82 -8.70
N GLY A 127 10.54 31.36 -7.62
CA GLY A 127 10.58 32.08 -6.34
C GLY A 127 9.36 32.95 -5.99
N GLY A 128 8.14 32.51 -6.27
CA GLY A 128 6.99 33.05 -5.55
C GLY A 128 7.05 32.63 -4.07
N ASP A 129 6.89 33.58 -3.14
CA ASP A 129 6.88 33.29 -1.70
C ASP A 129 5.79 32.26 -1.37
N PRO A 130 6.14 31.05 -0.90
CA PRO A 130 5.15 30.02 -0.56
C PRO A 130 4.24 30.46 0.58
N ALA A 131 4.72 31.35 1.47
CA ALA A 131 3.90 31.90 2.55
C ALA A 131 2.72 32.72 2.00
N ALA A 132 2.85 33.34 0.83
CA ALA A 132 1.79 34.07 0.13
C ALA A 132 0.67 33.16 -0.42
N ARG A 133 0.75 31.84 -0.20
CA ARG A 133 -0.32 30.86 -0.47
C ARG A 133 -1.19 30.59 0.74
N THR A 134 -0.75 30.98 1.92
CA THR A 134 -1.57 30.92 3.14
C THR A 134 -2.87 31.70 2.93
N GLY A 135 -4.00 31.10 3.30
CA GLY A 135 -5.35 31.64 3.14
C GLY A 135 -5.95 31.48 1.73
N LYS A 136 -5.22 30.91 0.77
CA LYS A 136 -5.77 30.61 -0.57
C LYS A 136 -6.36 29.19 -0.61
N PRO A 137 -7.43 28.96 -1.39
CA PRO A 137 -7.95 27.62 -1.60
C PRO A 137 -7.00 26.78 -2.44
N LEU A 138 -6.99 25.48 -2.20
CA LEU A 138 -6.38 24.52 -3.10
C LEU A 138 -7.14 24.47 -4.42
N PRO A 139 -6.43 24.29 -5.55
CA PRO A 139 -7.06 24.24 -6.86
C PRO A 139 -7.94 22.98 -6.99
N ALA A 140 -8.94 23.05 -7.88
CA ALA A 140 -9.83 21.94 -8.20
C ALA A 140 -9.12 20.85 -9.04
N LEU A 141 -8.08 20.24 -8.48
CA LEU A 141 -7.32 19.15 -9.07
C LEU A 141 -7.71 17.82 -8.40
N GLU A 142 -7.82 16.78 -9.21
CA GLU A 142 -8.04 15.41 -8.77
C GLU A 142 -6.85 14.54 -9.17
N PHE A 143 -6.32 13.81 -8.20
CA PHE A 143 -5.23 12.84 -8.37
C PHE A 143 -5.70 11.45 -7.94
N TYR A 144 -4.96 10.42 -8.31
CA TYR A 144 -5.12 9.08 -7.74
C TYR A 144 -3.94 8.79 -6.83
N GLY A 145 -4.22 8.52 -5.56
CA GLY A 145 -3.20 8.15 -4.59
C GLY A 145 -2.57 6.79 -4.90
N THR A 146 -1.43 6.50 -4.28
CA THR A 146 -0.75 5.20 -4.40
C THR A 146 -1.58 4.02 -3.86
N ASP A 147 -2.64 4.29 -3.09
CA ASP A 147 -3.64 3.34 -2.62
C ASP A 147 -4.78 3.10 -3.63
N GLY A 148 -4.76 3.79 -4.78
CA GLY A 148 -5.74 3.71 -5.85
C GLY A 148 -7.00 4.54 -5.62
N ARG A 149 -7.08 5.33 -4.55
CA ARG A 149 -8.25 6.18 -4.26
C ARG A 149 -8.11 7.56 -4.90
N PRO A 150 -9.22 8.16 -5.37
CA PRO A 150 -9.18 9.55 -5.83
C PRO A 150 -8.94 10.50 -4.65
N ILE A 151 -8.12 11.51 -4.87
CA ILE A 151 -7.77 12.59 -3.93
C ILE A 151 -8.10 13.90 -4.63
N ARG A 152 -9.16 14.58 -4.16
CA ARG A 152 -9.58 15.89 -4.64
C ARG A 152 -8.99 16.95 -3.72
N LEU A 153 -8.06 17.75 -4.24
CA LEU A 153 -7.32 18.71 -3.40
C LEU A 153 -8.21 19.80 -2.79
N HIS A 154 -9.31 20.15 -3.44
CA HIS A 154 -10.30 21.13 -2.96
C HIS A 154 -11.34 20.53 -2.01
N ASP A 155 -11.33 19.20 -1.78
CA ASP A 155 -12.31 18.50 -0.95
C ASP A 155 -11.61 17.32 -0.25
N LEU A 156 -10.68 17.63 0.65
CA LEU A 156 -9.95 16.63 1.43
C LEU A 156 -10.76 16.11 2.63
N GLY A 157 -12.01 16.58 2.77
CA GLY A 157 -12.89 16.33 3.89
C GLY A 157 -12.54 17.17 5.13
N PRO A 158 -13.35 17.05 6.20
CA PRO A 158 -13.23 17.89 7.37
C PRO A 158 -11.91 17.67 8.11
N GLY A 159 -11.38 18.76 8.68
CA GLY A 159 -10.20 18.77 9.53
C GLY A 159 -8.90 19.09 8.79
N ARG A 160 -7.78 19.03 9.52
CA ARG A 160 -6.46 19.39 8.98
C ARG A 160 -5.83 18.25 8.19
N SER A 161 -5.67 18.46 6.90
CA SER A 161 -4.89 17.59 6.02
C SER A 161 -3.46 18.13 5.89
N ILE A 162 -2.48 17.25 6.04
CA ILE A 162 -1.07 17.60 5.86
C ILE A 162 -0.60 17.05 4.52
N ILE A 163 -0.05 17.91 3.66
CA ILE A 163 0.55 17.52 2.39
C ILE A 163 2.04 17.82 2.45
N PHE A 164 2.85 16.78 2.57
CA PHE A 164 4.30 16.86 2.54
C PHE A 164 4.79 16.81 1.10
N VAL A 165 5.33 17.92 0.61
CA VAL A 165 5.87 18.02 -0.74
C VAL A 165 7.37 17.80 -0.66
N TYR A 166 7.86 16.80 -1.41
CA TYR A 166 9.27 16.43 -1.40
C TYR A 166 9.84 16.40 -2.83
N PRO A 167 11.14 16.72 -3.00
CA PRO A 167 11.73 16.79 -4.33
C PRO A 167 11.77 15.43 -5.03
N LEU A 168 12.36 14.43 -4.35
CA LEU A 168 12.55 13.08 -4.87
C LEU A 168 13.03 12.15 -3.75
N THR A 169 12.60 10.89 -3.79
CA THR A 169 13.21 9.78 -3.05
C THR A 169 13.78 8.75 -4.01
N GLY A 170 15.02 8.33 -3.77
CA GLY A 170 15.72 7.32 -4.58
C GLY A 170 15.26 5.88 -4.31
N ARG A 171 15.66 4.95 -5.19
CA ARG A 171 15.57 3.51 -4.92
C ARG A 171 16.94 3.00 -4.44
N PRO A 172 17.00 2.12 -3.42
CA PRO A 172 18.24 1.45 -3.06
C PRO A 172 18.84 0.73 -4.28
N GLY A 173 20.14 0.91 -4.50
CA GLY A 173 20.86 0.27 -5.61
C GLY A 173 20.59 0.84 -7.01
N VAL A 174 19.77 1.89 -7.13
CA VAL A 174 19.58 2.63 -8.39
C VAL A 174 20.25 3.99 -8.26
N ASP A 175 21.11 4.33 -9.22
CA ASP A 175 21.75 5.63 -9.25
C ASP A 175 20.70 6.74 -9.43
N LEU A 176 20.86 7.80 -8.63
CA LEU A 176 20.08 9.02 -8.82
C LEU A 176 20.56 9.70 -10.11
N PRO A 177 19.65 10.30 -10.91
CA PRO A 177 20.02 11.09 -12.07
C PRO A 177 21.07 12.17 -11.73
N ARG A 178 21.98 12.47 -12.66
CA ARG A 178 23.06 13.46 -12.44
C ARG A 178 22.46 14.82 -12.03
N GLY A 179 22.99 15.43 -10.96
CA GLY A 179 22.49 16.69 -10.38
C GLY A 179 21.61 16.54 -9.14
N LEU A 180 21.09 15.33 -8.85
CA LEU A 180 20.25 15.07 -7.65
C LEU A 180 21.02 14.68 -6.40
N LEU A 181 22.30 14.33 -6.50
CA LEU A 181 23.20 14.09 -5.35
C LEU A 181 23.36 15.35 -4.47
N GLU A 182 23.20 16.54 -5.06
CA GLU A 182 23.31 17.84 -4.40
C GLU A 182 22.00 18.26 -3.70
N ILE A 183 20.87 17.63 -4.04
CA ILE A 183 19.61 17.81 -3.34
C ILE A 183 19.69 17.02 -2.03
N HIS A 184 20.01 17.73 -0.95
CA HIS A 184 20.10 17.19 0.40
C HIS A 184 18.81 16.44 0.77
N GLY A 185 18.88 15.10 0.83
CA GLY A 185 17.77 14.29 1.31
C GLY A 185 17.31 13.08 0.52
N ALA A 186 17.78 12.89 -0.71
CA ALA A 186 17.25 11.86 -1.63
C ALA A 186 17.42 10.39 -1.15
N ARG A 187 18.16 10.14 -0.05
CA ARG A 187 18.49 8.80 0.46
C ARG A 187 17.82 8.40 1.79
N SER A 188 17.25 9.33 2.58
CA SER A 188 16.95 9.05 4.00
C SER A 188 15.62 9.57 4.54
N GLN A 189 14.70 10.06 3.69
CA GLN A 189 13.67 10.99 4.17
C GLN A 189 12.25 10.47 4.30
N ASP A 190 11.96 9.28 3.83
CA ASP A 190 10.59 8.77 3.90
C ASP A 190 10.35 7.87 5.13
N SER A 191 11.41 7.57 5.90
CA SER A 191 11.26 6.90 7.18
C SER A 191 10.76 7.85 8.27
N TRP A 192 11.24 9.10 8.34
CA TRP A 192 10.89 9.97 9.48
C TRP A 192 9.38 10.23 9.56
N LEU A 193 8.74 10.59 8.43
CA LEU A 193 7.31 10.92 8.43
C LEU A 193 6.47 9.67 8.68
N ARG A 194 6.89 8.54 8.14
CA ARG A 194 6.30 7.23 8.47
C ARG A 194 6.37 6.98 9.98
N ASP A 195 7.52 7.24 10.59
CA ASP A 195 7.78 6.98 12.01
C ASP A 195 6.97 7.92 12.93
N HIS A 196 6.66 9.15 12.48
CA HIS A 196 5.89 10.15 13.24
C HIS A 196 4.41 10.26 12.83
N HIS A 197 3.92 9.40 11.93
CA HIS A 197 2.56 9.49 11.41
C HIS A 197 1.49 9.43 12.52
N ALA A 198 1.64 8.50 13.47
CA ALA A 198 0.71 8.37 14.58
C ALA A 198 0.71 9.61 15.49
N GLU A 199 1.88 10.22 15.70
CA GLU A 199 2.04 11.42 16.51
C GLU A 199 1.42 12.65 15.84
N LEU A 200 1.53 12.77 14.51
CA LEU A 200 0.86 13.83 13.75
C LEU A 200 -0.66 13.75 13.87
N LEU A 201 -1.23 12.54 13.79
CA LEU A 201 -2.66 12.33 14.02
C LEU A 201 -3.04 12.73 15.45
N ALA A 202 -2.25 12.32 16.44
CA ALA A 202 -2.47 12.69 17.84
C ALA A 202 -2.34 14.20 18.11
N ALA A 203 -1.49 14.90 17.35
CA ALA A 203 -1.30 16.35 17.42
C ALA A 203 -2.45 17.14 16.77
N GLY A 204 -3.30 16.49 15.96
CA GLY A 204 -4.51 17.10 15.38
C GLY A 204 -4.58 17.09 13.86
N ALA A 205 -3.69 16.37 13.17
CA ALA A 205 -3.90 16.06 11.75
C ALA A 205 -5.04 15.05 11.59
N ALA A 206 -5.96 15.30 10.67
CA ALA A 206 -6.97 14.34 10.26
C ALA A 206 -6.41 13.36 9.22
N ARG A 207 -5.52 13.86 8.34
CA ARG A 207 -4.99 13.12 7.19
C ARG A 207 -3.56 13.56 6.89
N VAL A 208 -2.79 12.65 6.31
CA VAL A 208 -1.44 12.89 5.84
C VAL A 208 -1.32 12.39 4.40
N TYR A 209 -0.65 13.16 3.55
CA TYR A 209 -0.33 12.85 2.16
C TYR A 209 1.13 13.19 1.89
N GLY A 210 1.81 12.40 1.08
CA GLY A 210 3.06 12.83 0.42
C GLY A 210 2.78 13.27 -1.01
N LEU A 211 3.57 14.18 -1.57
CA LEU A 211 3.44 14.63 -2.96
C LEU A 211 4.81 14.86 -3.58
N SER A 212 5.01 14.37 -4.80
CA SER A 212 6.20 14.69 -5.60
C SER A 212 5.93 14.60 -7.10
N ALA A 213 6.92 15.05 -7.88
CA ALA A 213 6.91 14.92 -9.34
C ALA A 213 7.28 13.50 -9.83
N GLN A 214 7.46 12.53 -8.93
CA GLN A 214 7.75 11.15 -9.32
C GLN A 214 6.48 10.47 -9.86
N SER A 215 6.66 9.56 -10.83
CA SER A 215 5.55 8.88 -11.50
C SER A 215 4.74 7.98 -10.57
N THR A 216 3.55 7.58 -10.99
CA THR A 216 2.62 6.77 -10.20
C THR A 216 3.26 5.43 -9.82
N GLY A 217 3.84 4.74 -10.81
CA GLY A 217 4.51 3.46 -10.57
C GLY A 217 5.72 3.59 -9.65
N TYR A 218 6.43 4.71 -9.72
CA TYR A 218 7.57 4.97 -8.83
C TYR A 218 7.12 5.16 -7.38
N GLN A 219 6.17 6.07 -7.14
CA GLN A 219 5.68 6.36 -5.81
C GLN A 219 4.97 5.17 -5.18
N ARG A 220 4.29 4.33 -5.96
CA ARG A 220 3.63 3.13 -5.42
C ARG A 220 4.62 2.09 -4.93
N GLU A 221 5.70 1.85 -5.67
CA GLU A 221 6.80 0.99 -5.21
C GLU A 221 7.43 1.54 -3.93
N LEU A 222 7.66 2.85 -3.88
CA LEU A 222 8.20 3.54 -2.71
C LEU A 222 7.29 3.35 -1.48
N ALA A 223 5.99 3.61 -1.62
CA ALA A 223 5.00 3.44 -0.56
C ALA A 223 4.96 1.99 -0.04
N TYR A 224 5.02 1.02 -0.95
CA TYR A 224 5.04 -0.41 -0.61
C TYR A 224 6.34 -0.80 0.10
N ARG A 225 7.50 -0.44 -0.47
CA ARG A 225 8.84 -0.75 0.05
C ARG A 225 9.02 -0.23 1.46
N LEU A 226 8.59 1.01 1.69
CA LEU A 226 8.78 1.70 2.98
C LEU A 226 7.64 1.44 3.97
N ARG A 227 6.55 0.80 3.52
CA ARG A 227 5.33 0.56 4.30
C ARG A 227 4.75 1.87 4.84
N LEU A 228 4.58 2.85 3.96
CA LEU A 228 4.05 4.15 4.34
C LEU A 228 2.58 4.01 4.80
N PRO A 229 2.21 4.58 5.96
CA PRO A 229 0.84 4.51 6.48
C PRO A 229 -0.11 5.54 5.84
N TYR A 230 0.38 6.31 4.87
CA TYR A 230 -0.36 7.34 4.15
C TYR A 230 -0.14 7.19 2.62
N PRO A 231 -1.09 7.64 1.80
CA PRO A 231 -0.94 7.63 0.35
C PRO A 231 0.01 8.73 -0.14
N LEU A 232 0.67 8.48 -1.27
CA LEU A 232 1.43 9.49 -2.00
C LEU A 232 0.64 9.96 -3.24
N ILE A 233 0.80 11.23 -3.59
CA ILE A 233 0.17 11.93 -4.70
C ILE A 233 1.21 12.07 -5.83
N PRO A 234 1.05 11.33 -6.94
CA PRO A 234 1.87 11.49 -8.11
C PRO A 234 1.45 12.70 -8.94
N ASP A 235 2.34 13.68 -9.06
CA ASP A 235 2.16 14.85 -9.92
C ASP A 235 3.34 15.03 -10.90
N PRO A 236 3.57 14.07 -11.82
CA PRO A 236 4.72 14.06 -12.72
C PRO A 236 4.79 15.24 -13.69
N LYS A 237 3.72 16.03 -13.77
CA LYS A 237 3.60 17.20 -14.66
C LYS A 237 3.74 18.52 -13.91
N LEU A 238 4.01 18.48 -12.61
CA LEU A 238 4.05 19.67 -11.75
C LEU A 238 2.76 20.50 -11.89
N THR A 239 1.62 19.82 -12.03
CA THR A 239 0.30 20.42 -12.25
C THR A 239 -0.09 21.29 -11.07
N LEU A 240 0.22 20.85 -9.85
CA LEU A 240 -0.01 21.64 -8.65
C LEU A 240 0.90 22.87 -8.63
N ALA A 241 2.19 22.74 -8.95
CA ALA A 241 3.11 23.88 -9.07
C ALA A 241 2.62 24.90 -10.10
N ALA A 242 2.16 24.44 -11.27
CA ALA A 242 1.63 25.30 -12.32
C ALA A 242 0.37 26.05 -11.85
N ALA A 243 -0.53 25.38 -11.14
CA ALA A 243 -1.78 25.98 -10.66
C ALA A 243 -1.58 26.94 -9.47
N THR A 244 -0.61 26.68 -8.61
CA THR A 244 -0.46 27.39 -7.33
C THR A 244 0.80 28.21 -7.22
N GLY A 245 1.75 28.10 -8.15
CA GLY A 245 3.06 28.74 -8.07
C GLY A 245 3.94 28.21 -6.94
N LEU A 246 3.78 26.95 -6.53
CA LEU A 246 4.67 26.33 -5.55
C LEU A 246 6.11 26.26 -6.09
N PRO A 247 7.11 26.39 -5.22
CA PRO A 247 8.50 26.46 -5.62
C PRO A 247 8.99 25.12 -6.19
N THR A 248 9.70 25.24 -7.30
CA THR A 248 10.35 24.12 -7.99
C THR A 248 11.80 24.47 -8.24
N ARG A 249 12.67 23.46 -8.23
CA ARG A 249 14.08 23.60 -8.58
C ARG A 249 14.45 22.68 -9.72
N THR A 250 15.43 23.10 -10.51
CA THR A 250 16.05 22.27 -11.54
C THR A 250 17.24 21.53 -10.94
N ALA A 251 17.35 20.23 -11.23
CA ALA A 251 18.48 19.39 -10.86
C ALA A 251 18.83 18.46 -12.02
N GLY A 252 19.93 18.78 -12.71
CA GLY A 252 20.22 18.18 -14.02
C GLY A 252 19.12 18.51 -15.02
N ASP A 253 18.61 17.49 -15.70
CA ASP A 253 17.54 17.61 -16.70
C ASP A 253 16.13 17.51 -16.09
N LEU A 254 16.02 17.42 -14.76
CA LEU A 254 14.76 17.25 -14.05
C LEU A 254 14.35 18.54 -13.35
N THR A 255 13.06 18.87 -13.44
CA THR A 255 12.41 19.85 -12.58
C THR A 255 11.65 19.12 -11.48
N VAL A 256 11.95 19.45 -10.23
CA VAL A 256 11.34 18.83 -9.05
C VAL A 256 10.77 19.90 -8.13
N TYR A 257 9.84 19.53 -7.25
CA TYR A 257 9.39 20.41 -6.19
C TYR A 257 10.55 20.76 -5.24
N GLU A 258 10.52 21.95 -4.64
CA GLU A 258 11.25 22.19 -3.41
C GLU A 258 10.52 21.57 -2.22
N ARG A 259 11.26 21.30 -1.13
CA ARG A 259 10.66 20.72 0.07
C ARG A 259 9.81 21.76 0.78
N LEU A 260 8.54 21.44 1.01
CA LEU A 260 7.61 22.22 1.80
C LEU A 260 6.53 21.34 2.42
N THR A 261 5.78 21.88 3.38
CA THR A 261 4.58 21.22 3.92
C THR A 261 3.41 22.18 3.90
N LEU A 262 2.30 21.73 3.32
CA LEU A 262 1.03 22.44 3.34
C LEU A 262 0.18 21.87 4.47
N VAL A 263 -0.33 22.75 5.33
CA VAL A 263 -1.45 22.43 6.22
C VAL A 263 -2.70 22.99 5.58
N VAL A 264 -3.65 22.11 5.31
CA VAL A 264 -4.90 22.44 4.61
C VAL A 264 -6.05 22.15 5.56
N THR A 265 -6.91 23.13 5.78
CA THR A 265 -8.14 22.95 6.55
C THR A 265 -9.29 23.08 5.58
N ASP A 266 -10.02 21.98 5.42
CA ASP A 266 -11.06 21.80 4.41
C ASP A 266 -10.51 22.01 2.99
N ASP A 267 -10.68 23.20 2.41
CA ASP A 267 -10.16 23.58 1.09
C ASP A 267 -9.09 24.68 1.14
N LEU A 268 -8.84 25.31 2.29
CA LEU A 268 -7.91 26.43 2.45
C LEU A 268 -6.55 25.99 2.94
N ILE A 269 -5.50 26.56 2.35
CA ILE A 269 -4.13 26.42 2.86
C ILE A 269 -4.01 27.24 4.15
N GLU A 270 -4.17 26.61 5.32
CA GLU A 270 -4.07 27.26 6.63
C GLU A 270 -2.63 27.70 6.93
N HIS A 271 -1.64 26.92 6.47
CA HIS A 271 -0.23 27.26 6.68
C HIS A 271 0.69 26.59 5.65
N VAL A 272 1.83 27.24 5.41
CA VAL A 272 2.90 26.71 4.55
C VAL A 272 4.22 26.74 5.32
N PHE A 273 4.81 25.57 5.54
CA PHE A 273 6.17 25.46 6.03
C PHE A 273 7.14 25.42 4.85
N HIS A 274 7.86 26.51 4.62
CA HIS A 274 8.97 26.62 3.68
C HIS A 274 9.84 27.83 4.10
N PRO A 275 11.19 27.73 3.99
CA PRO A 275 11.96 26.56 3.61
C PRO A 275 12.02 25.52 4.74
N ILE A 276 12.27 24.25 4.38
CA ILE A 276 12.51 23.16 5.34
C ILE A 276 13.97 22.70 5.23
N PRO A 277 14.90 23.34 5.96
CA PRO A 277 16.33 23.06 5.84
C PRO A 277 16.69 21.67 6.38
N ASP A 278 16.12 21.28 7.53
CA ASP A 278 16.29 19.97 8.12
C ASP A 278 14.93 19.26 8.28
N PRO A 279 14.67 18.18 7.53
CA PRO A 279 13.42 17.44 7.66
C PRO A 279 13.31 16.62 8.95
N ALA A 280 14.42 16.31 9.63
CA ALA A 280 14.34 15.57 10.89
C ALA A 280 13.69 16.41 11.99
N SER A 281 14.04 17.70 12.09
CA SER A 281 13.42 18.64 13.03
C SER A 281 12.02 19.10 12.62
N HIS A 282 11.71 19.12 11.32
CA HIS A 282 10.42 19.59 10.79
C HIS A 282 9.20 18.86 11.37
N ALA A 283 9.33 17.57 11.70
CA ALA A 283 8.29 16.78 12.36
C ALA A 283 7.79 17.46 13.64
N LEU A 284 8.75 17.86 14.48
CA LEU A 284 8.52 18.46 15.78
C LEU A 284 7.91 19.85 15.62
N ASP A 285 8.39 20.63 14.66
CA ASP A 285 7.84 21.95 14.34
C ASP A 285 6.37 21.87 13.95
N LEU A 286 6.04 20.94 13.06
CA LEU A 286 4.68 20.71 12.62
C LEU A 286 3.78 20.23 13.77
N MET A 287 4.23 19.28 14.59
CA MET A 287 3.45 18.79 15.73
C MET A 287 3.20 19.89 16.78
N ARG A 288 4.21 20.73 17.05
CA ARG A 288 4.06 21.90 17.95
C ARG A 288 3.02 22.86 17.40
N TRP A 289 3.08 23.19 16.12
CA TRP A 289 2.12 24.06 15.47
C TRP A 289 0.69 23.49 15.52
N LEU A 290 0.52 22.19 15.20
CA LEU A 290 -0.78 21.53 15.24
C LEU A 290 -1.38 21.55 16.66
N THR A 291 -0.55 21.26 17.66
CA THR A 291 -0.97 21.25 19.07
C THR A 291 -1.43 22.64 19.53
N GLN A 292 -0.66 23.69 19.19
CA GLN A 292 -1.01 25.08 19.54
C GLN A 292 -2.32 25.52 18.88
N ARG A 293 -2.54 25.16 17.62
CA ARG A 293 -3.77 25.48 16.87
C ARG A 293 -4.98 24.67 17.31
N ARG A 294 -4.77 23.47 17.86
CA ARG A 294 -5.83 22.69 18.49
C ARG A 294 -6.27 23.29 19.82
N THR A 295 -5.35 23.83 20.61
CA THR A 295 -5.69 24.48 21.90
C THR A 295 -6.36 25.84 21.74
N ALA A 296 -6.24 26.46 20.55
CA ALA A 296 -6.80 27.79 20.27
C ALA A 296 -8.18 27.76 19.59
N ALA A 297 -8.68 26.58 19.20
CA ALA A 297 -9.97 26.36 18.54
C ALA A 297 -10.97 25.74 19.53
#